data_AF-A0A1C0VHP7-F1
#
_entry.id   AF-A0A1C0VHP7-F1
#
_cell.length_a   1.000
_cell.length_b   1.000
_cell.length_c   1.000
_cell.angle_alpha   90.00
_cell.angle_beta   90.00
_cell.angle_gamma   90.00
#
_symmetry.space_group_name_H-M   'P 1'
#
loop_
_entity.id
_entity.type
_entity.pdbx_description
1 polymer ?
#
loop_
_entity_poly.entity_id
_entity_poly.type
_entity_poly.pdbx_seq_one_letter_code
_entity_poly.pdbx_strand_id
1 'polypeptide(L)'
;MQHLRQLLETENSELARLLRCSLYGLEAALNQAYTELPDDPGAEICAELLQEIQDLLQPPHQEETTIIQSSNELKLNHLRDAWNADSELSLYLGDAALQSQTDADLWHEIHRKFLRIPDDLAAFWQQRTLDLAQEIGALKDDSNFYQLPFIRDEIIYPGLKGSVNIQGLCLSQTALLKSKIFPIPESEDLQLLAGFLNLYLKFIAIEPDLHHALKSIFSFDIIPLNSKPEQQQQYIEALTDRFHRTQKAEENNDILAIVRAWIDIDEAIHSLVFIPPVERYSWWGKLQQESRRTLKKVADKANKSGHNVRIRQLSGLYADICAFSKDDLQLNCGGIPGEVLTCLRVYARINQEEFPGRVIFRSLR
;
A
#
# COMPACT_ATOMS: atom_id res chain seq x y z
N MET A 1 7.39 37.13 -8.86
CA MET A 1 7.88 36.09 -7.92
C MET A 1 9.24 35.48 -8.33
N GLN A 2 10.21 36.27 -8.83
CA GLN A 2 11.43 35.73 -9.47
C GLN A 2 12.36 34.96 -8.51
N HIS A 3 12.59 35.47 -7.29
CA HIS A 3 13.47 34.81 -6.32
C HIS A 3 12.88 33.52 -5.74
N LEU A 4 11.55 33.42 -5.67
CA LEU A 4 10.88 32.18 -5.25
C LEU A 4 11.10 31.08 -6.29
N ARG A 5 10.93 31.41 -7.57
CA ARG A 5 11.19 30.49 -8.68
C ARG A 5 12.65 30.03 -8.71
N GLN A 6 13.61 30.96 -8.58
CA GLN A 6 15.04 30.62 -8.48
C GLN A 6 15.35 29.69 -7.30
N LEU A 7 14.74 29.92 -6.13
CA LEU A 7 14.92 29.05 -4.99
C LEU A 7 14.28 27.67 -5.23
N LEU A 8 13.08 27.60 -5.81
CA LEU A 8 12.40 26.34 -6.14
C LEU A 8 13.16 25.49 -7.16
N GLU A 9 13.86 26.13 -8.10
CA GLU A 9 14.69 25.49 -9.14
C GLU A 9 16.08 25.04 -8.62
N THR A 10 16.43 25.34 -7.35
CA THR A 10 17.72 24.94 -6.79
C THR A 10 17.69 23.46 -6.39
N GLU A 11 18.41 22.61 -7.13
CA GLU A 11 18.51 21.17 -6.88
C GLU A 11 19.10 20.86 -5.49
N ASN A 12 18.60 19.80 -4.84
CA ASN A 12 19.06 19.33 -3.52
C ASN A 12 19.03 20.39 -2.39
N SER A 13 18.15 21.39 -2.48
CA SER A 13 18.01 22.43 -1.45
C SER A 13 16.83 22.13 -0.52
N GLU A 14 17.13 21.94 0.77
CA GLU A 14 16.09 21.83 1.82
C GLU A 14 15.24 23.09 1.93
N LEU A 15 15.81 24.27 1.64
CA LEU A 15 15.05 25.52 1.60
C LEU A 15 14.08 25.57 0.41
N ALA A 16 14.47 25.02 -0.74
CA ALA A 16 13.58 24.86 -1.90
C ALA A 16 12.44 23.88 -1.59
N ARG A 17 12.75 22.78 -0.89
CA ARG A 17 11.77 21.79 -0.44
C ARG A 17 10.77 22.39 0.54
N LEU A 18 11.24 23.08 1.58
CA LEU A 18 10.40 23.77 2.57
C LEU A 18 9.52 24.85 1.93
N LEU A 19 10.06 25.61 0.98
CA LEU A 19 9.30 26.61 0.25
C LEU A 19 8.18 25.96 -0.58
N ARG A 20 8.49 24.86 -1.29
CA ARG A 20 7.50 24.11 -2.08
C ARG A 20 6.36 23.59 -1.20
N CYS A 21 6.68 23.02 -0.03
CA CYS A 21 5.67 22.58 0.94
C CYS A 21 4.80 23.73 1.44
N SER A 22 5.40 24.88 1.77
CA SER A 22 4.66 26.06 2.24
C SER A 22 3.71 26.62 1.18
N LEU A 23 4.12 26.60 -0.09
CA LEU A 23 3.30 27.06 -1.21
C LEU A 23 2.13 26.12 -1.50
N TYR A 24 2.32 24.80 -1.47
CA TYR A 24 1.20 23.84 -1.56
C TYR A 24 0.21 23.98 -0.41
N GLY A 25 0.69 24.20 0.82
CA GLY A 25 -0.17 24.46 1.98
C GLY A 25 -0.99 25.75 1.83
N LEU A 26 -0.36 26.81 1.30
CA LEU A 26 -1.05 28.08 1.02
C LEU A 26 -2.08 27.94 -0.11
N GLU A 27 -1.75 27.22 -1.18
CA GLU A 27 -2.68 26.92 -2.28
C GLU A 27 -3.92 26.20 -1.77
N ALA A 28 -3.75 25.15 -0.97
CA ALA A 28 -4.86 24.37 -0.42
C ALA A 28 -5.77 25.22 0.49
N ALA A 29 -5.18 26.04 1.36
CA ALA A 29 -5.93 26.92 2.24
C ALA A 29 -6.73 27.99 1.47
N LEU A 30 -6.13 28.58 0.43
CA LEU A 30 -6.79 29.58 -0.43
C LEU A 30 -7.89 28.95 -1.29
N ASN A 31 -7.67 27.75 -1.85
CA ASN A 31 -8.68 27.03 -2.61
C ASN A 31 -9.91 26.67 -1.76
N GLN A 32 -9.70 26.22 -0.52
CA GLN A 32 -10.79 25.95 0.41
C GLN A 32 -11.56 27.23 0.75
N ALA A 33 -10.86 28.32 1.09
CA ALA A 33 -11.49 29.60 1.41
C ALA A 33 -12.27 30.17 0.20
N TYR A 34 -11.72 30.06 -1.01
CA TYR A 34 -12.36 30.48 -2.25
C TYR A 34 -13.65 29.69 -2.54
N THR A 35 -13.66 28.38 -2.22
CA THR A 35 -14.82 27.51 -2.39
C THR A 35 -15.93 27.81 -1.36
N GLU A 36 -15.54 28.13 -0.12
CA GLU A 36 -16.48 28.40 0.98
C GLU A 36 -17.03 29.84 0.94
N LEU A 37 -16.31 30.79 0.34
CA LEU A 37 -16.65 32.22 0.29
C LEU A 37 -16.58 32.78 -1.14
N PRO A 38 -17.42 32.29 -2.08
CA PRO A 38 -17.34 32.69 -3.50
C PRO A 38 -17.74 34.15 -3.76
N ASP A 39 -18.53 34.76 -2.87
CA ASP A 39 -19.01 36.14 -2.99
C ASP A 39 -18.15 37.14 -2.17
N ASP A 40 -17.00 36.71 -1.63
CA ASP A 40 -16.10 37.60 -0.91
C ASP A 40 -15.51 38.66 -1.85
N PRO A 41 -15.39 39.94 -1.44
CA PRO A 41 -14.81 41.00 -2.27
C PRO A 41 -13.38 40.70 -2.76
N GLY A 42 -12.65 39.80 -2.09
CA GLY A 42 -11.32 39.35 -2.47
C GLY A 42 -11.29 38.10 -3.37
N ALA A 43 -12.42 37.52 -3.77
CA ALA A 43 -12.48 36.26 -4.51
C ALA A 43 -11.74 36.32 -5.85
N GLU A 44 -11.88 37.40 -6.63
CA GLU A 44 -11.17 37.56 -7.91
C GLU A 44 -9.64 37.60 -7.71
N ILE A 45 -9.17 38.33 -6.70
CA ILE A 45 -7.74 38.42 -6.37
C ILE A 45 -7.22 37.07 -5.84
N CYS A 46 -8.04 36.34 -5.08
CA CYS A 46 -7.71 35.00 -4.60
C CYS A 46 -7.51 34.02 -5.77
N ALA A 47 -8.37 34.09 -6.80
CA ALA A 47 -8.24 33.26 -7.99
C ALA A 47 -6.96 33.58 -8.78
N GLU A 48 -6.62 34.86 -8.95
CA GLU A 48 -5.36 35.27 -9.59
C GLU A 48 -4.14 34.79 -8.79
N LEU A 49 -4.17 34.92 -7.47
CA LEU A 49 -3.09 34.44 -6.59
C LEU A 49 -2.91 32.92 -6.63
N LEU A 50 -4.02 32.17 -6.69
CA LEU A 50 -4.00 30.71 -6.85
C LEU A 50 -3.31 30.32 -8.16
N GLN A 51 -3.62 31.01 -9.26
CA GLN A 51 -2.96 30.79 -10.54
C GLN A 51 -1.45 31.10 -10.48
N GLU A 52 -1.05 32.21 -9.86
CA GLU A 52 0.37 32.54 -9.68
C GLU A 52 1.14 31.49 -8.86
N ILE A 53 0.51 30.92 -7.83
CA ILE A 53 1.12 29.86 -7.01
C ILE A 53 1.24 28.57 -7.81
N GLN A 54 0.22 28.20 -8.60
CA GLN A 54 0.27 27.03 -9.47
C GLN A 54 1.36 27.16 -10.54
N ASP A 55 1.48 28.31 -11.18
CA ASP A 55 2.52 28.59 -12.18
C ASP A 55 3.94 28.56 -11.59
N LEU A 56 4.09 28.85 -10.29
CA LEU A 56 5.36 28.70 -9.57
C LEU A 56 5.70 27.25 -9.23
N LEU A 57 4.68 26.43 -8.98
CA LEU A 57 4.82 25.03 -8.58
C LEU A 57 4.96 24.09 -9.77
N GLN A 58 4.55 24.52 -10.97
CA GLN A 58 4.77 23.76 -12.20
C GLN A 58 6.27 23.56 -12.47
N PRO A 59 6.72 22.33 -12.79
CA PRO A 59 8.09 22.09 -13.20
C PRO A 59 8.40 22.88 -14.49
N PRO A 60 9.64 23.35 -14.70
CA PRO A 60 9.99 23.98 -15.97
C PRO A 60 9.69 23.01 -17.11
N HIS A 61 8.85 23.45 -18.06
CA HIS A 61 8.53 22.73 -19.27
C HIS A 61 9.83 22.22 -19.91
N GLN A 62 10.05 20.92 -19.89
CA GLN A 62 10.97 20.29 -20.81
C GLN A 62 10.37 20.48 -22.19
N GLU A 63 11.06 21.27 -23.02
CA GLU A 63 10.74 21.42 -24.43
C GLU A 63 10.48 20.03 -25.02
N GLU A 64 9.28 19.88 -25.58
CA GLU A 64 8.86 18.74 -26.38
C GLU A 64 9.90 18.53 -27.48
N THR A 65 10.87 17.68 -27.18
CA THR A 65 11.63 17.04 -28.24
C THR A 65 10.62 16.10 -28.86
N THR A 66 10.14 16.47 -30.04
CA THR A 66 9.44 15.62 -30.99
C THR A 66 10.23 14.32 -31.16
N ILE A 67 10.01 13.37 -30.25
CA ILE A 67 10.45 12.00 -30.40
C ILE A 67 9.52 11.44 -31.45
N ILE A 68 10.11 11.22 -32.62
CA ILE A 68 9.59 10.43 -33.72
C ILE A 68 8.79 9.27 -33.12
N GLN A 69 7.47 9.28 -33.33
CA GLN A 69 6.58 8.16 -33.06
C GLN A 69 7.06 6.97 -33.89
N SER A 70 7.98 6.18 -33.35
CA SER A 70 8.05 4.77 -33.66
C SER A 70 6.91 4.13 -32.88
N SER A 71 5.87 3.68 -33.59
CA SER A 71 4.89 2.74 -33.09
C SER A 71 5.61 1.45 -32.67
N ASN A 72 6.16 1.40 -31.46
CA ASN A 72 6.52 0.14 -30.83
C ASN A 72 5.22 -0.44 -30.28
N GLU A 73 4.55 -1.22 -31.13
CA GLU A 73 3.46 -2.10 -30.72
C GLU A 73 3.95 -2.98 -29.56
N LEU A 74 3.25 -2.95 -28.43
CA LEU A 74 3.57 -3.78 -27.26
C LEU A 74 3.48 -5.24 -27.66
N LYS A 75 4.57 -6.00 -27.52
CA LYS A 75 4.59 -7.41 -27.93
C LYS A 75 3.64 -8.25 -27.08
N LEU A 76 3.43 -7.83 -25.83
CA LEU A 76 2.53 -8.49 -24.89
C LEU A 76 1.09 -7.95 -24.93
N ASN A 77 0.68 -7.18 -25.95
CA ASN A 77 -0.67 -6.61 -25.98
C ASN A 77 -1.79 -7.66 -25.93
N HIS A 78 -1.55 -8.87 -26.47
CA HIS A 78 -2.48 -10.00 -26.34
C HIS A 78 -2.78 -10.40 -24.89
N LEU A 79 -1.86 -10.17 -23.95
CA LEU A 79 -2.12 -10.37 -22.51
C LEU A 79 -3.19 -9.40 -22.01
N ARG A 80 -3.14 -8.14 -22.45
CA ARG A 80 -4.14 -7.12 -22.10
C ARG A 80 -5.51 -7.48 -22.66
N ASP A 81 -5.56 -7.95 -23.90
CA ASP A 81 -6.82 -8.39 -24.52
C ASP A 81 -7.43 -9.59 -23.77
N ALA A 82 -6.59 -10.59 -23.44
CA ALA A 82 -7.03 -11.75 -22.67
C ALA A 82 -7.53 -11.35 -21.28
N TRP A 83 -6.80 -10.44 -20.60
CA TRP A 83 -7.17 -9.90 -19.29
C TRP A 83 -8.53 -9.20 -19.33
N ASN A 84 -8.72 -8.28 -20.28
CA ASN A 84 -9.94 -7.49 -20.40
C ASN A 84 -11.17 -8.33 -20.77
N ALA A 85 -10.97 -9.50 -21.39
CA ALA A 85 -12.04 -10.40 -21.76
C ALA A 85 -12.55 -11.27 -20.60
N ASP A 86 -11.83 -11.36 -19.48
CA ASP A 86 -12.20 -12.21 -18.35
C ASP A 86 -12.98 -11.45 -17.27
N SER A 87 -14.27 -11.76 -17.20
CA SER A 87 -15.19 -11.17 -16.21
C SER A 87 -15.04 -11.73 -14.79
N GLU A 88 -14.34 -12.85 -14.60
CA GLU A 88 -14.09 -13.41 -13.26
C GLU A 88 -13.07 -12.55 -12.49
N LEU A 89 -12.08 -12.00 -13.18
CA LEU A 89 -11.07 -11.12 -12.58
C LEU A 89 -11.69 -9.85 -11.96
N SER A 90 -12.72 -9.28 -12.59
CA SER A 90 -13.36 -8.05 -12.10
C SER A 90 -14.11 -8.25 -10.77
N LEU A 91 -14.50 -9.49 -10.44
CA LEU A 91 -15.11 -9.82 -9.13
C LEU A 91 -14.17 -9.54 -7.97
N TYR A 92 -12.85 -9.67 -8.18
CA TYR A 92 -11.82 -9.49 -7.15
C TYR A 92 -11.08 -8.16 -7.28
N LEU A 93 -10.86 -7.70 -8.51
CA LEU A 93 -9.99 -6.56 -8.81
C LEU A 93 -10.78 -5.28 -9.12
N GLY A 94 -12.10 -5.38 -9.25
CA GLY A 94 -12.95 -4.29 -9.72
C GLY A 94 -12.74 -3.98 -11.20
N ASP A 95 -13.31 -2.87 -11.66
CA ASP A 95 -13.27 -2.44 -13.07
C ASP A 95 -12.00 -1.65 -13.44
N ALA A 96 -10.92 -1.82 -12.67
CA ALA A 96 -9.68 -1.07 -12.86
C ALA A 96 -8.96 -1.53 -14.14
N ALA A 97 -8.85 -0.63 -15.12
CA ALA A 97 -8.12 -0.87 -16.35
C ALA A 97 -6.61 -0.91 -16.11
N LEU A 98 -5.92 -1.78 -16.86
CA LEU A 98 -4.45 -1.86 -16.86
C LEU A 98 -3.85 -0.54 -17.39
N GLN A 99 -2.90 0.05 -16.66
CA GLN A 99 -2.31 1.35 -16.99
C GLN A 99 -0.93 1.27 -17.67
N SER A 100 -0.35 0.07 -17.73
CA SER A 100 1.01 -0.16 -18.25
C SER A 100 1.24 0.34 -19.67
N GLN A 101 2.42 0.92 -19.91
CA GLN A 101 2.82 1.47 -21.22
C GLN A 101 4.00 0.73 -21.86
N THR A 102 4.59 -0.25 -21.16
CA THR A 102 5.66 -1.11 -21.67
C THR A 102 5.34 -2.58 -21.42
N ASP A 103 5.98 -3.49 -22.16
CA ASP A 103 5.83 -4.94 -21.94
C ASP A 103 6.25 -5.34 -20.52
N ALA A 104 7.29 -4.71 -19.97
CA ALA A 104 7.76 -4.95 -18.62
C ALA A 104 6.72 -4.50 -17.58
N ASP A 105 6.20 -3.28 -17.73
CA ASP A 105 5.16 -2.76 -16.84
C ASP A 105 3.91 -3.65 -16.87
N LEU A 106 3.49 -4.08 -18.07
CA LEU A 106 2.30 -4.91 -18.27
C LEU A 106 2.46 -6.26 -17.57
N TRP A 107 3.60 -6.91 -17.77
CA TRP A 107 3.93 -8.16 -17.10
C TRP A 107 3.87 -8.01 -15.58
N HIS A 108 4.51 -6.97 -15.04
CA HIS A 108 4.55 -6.71 -13.62
C HIS A 108 3.19 -6.35 -13.04
N GLU A 109 2.41 -5.49 -13.70
CA GLU A 109 1.08 -5.07 -13.26
C GLU A 109 0.14 -6.27 -13.18
N ILE A 110 0.07 -7.09 -14.23
CA ILE A 110 -0.76 -8.30 -14.26
C ILE A 110 -0.36 -9.26 -13.14
N HIS A 111 0.93 -9.56 -13.01
CA HIS A 111 1.38 -10.52 -12.01
C HIS A 111 1.22 -10.02 -10.57
N ARG A 112 1.36 -8.72 -10.31
CA ARG A 112 1.05 -8.16 -8.98
C ARG A 112 -0.44 -8.17 -8.68
N LYS A 113 -1.31 -8.02 -9.69
CA LYS A 113 -2.76 -8.19 -9.49
C LYS A 113 -3.12 -9.64 -9.14
N PHE A 114 -2.39 -10.65 -9.62
CA PHE A 114 -2.58 -12.04 -9.17
C PHE A 114 -2.31 -12.26 -7.68
N LEU A 115 -1.51 -11.39 -7.03
CA LEU A 115 -1.27 -11.49 -5.59
C LEU A 115 -2.51 -11.18 -4.73
N ARG A 116 -3.56 -10.66 -5.36
CA ARG A 116 -4.79 -10.16 -4.72
C ARG A 116 -5.99 -11.09 -4.90
N ILE A 117 -5.88 -12.12 -5.74
CA ILE A 117 -6.97 -13.05 -6.11
C ILE A 117 -6.75 -14.45 -5.52
N PRO A 118 -7.76 -15.34 -5.49
CA PRO A 118 -7.60 -16.72 -5.02
C PRO A 118 -6.45 -17.48 -5.71
N ASP A 119 -5.79 -18.38 -4.99
CA ASP A 119 -4.61 -19.09 -5.49
C ASP A 119 -4.87 -19.90 -6.76
N ASP A 120 -6.05 -20.54 -6.85
CA ASP A 120 -6.44 -21.35 -8.00
C ASP A 120 -6.60 -20.50 -9.25
N LEU A 121 -7.28 -19.35 -9.12
CA LEU A 121 -7.41 -18.38 -10.20
C LEU A 121 -6.06 -17.76 -10.56
N ALA A 122 -5.23 -17.42 -9.57
CA ALA A 122 -3.87 -16.91 -9.77
C ALA A 122 -2.99 -17.92 -10.51
N ALA A 123 -3.01 -19.20 -10.12
CA ALA A 123 -2.21 -20.24 -10.75
C ALA A 123 -2.65 -20.50 -12.20
N PHE A 124 -3.96 -20.55 -12.45
CA PHE A 124 -4.50 -20.63 -13.80
C PHE A 124 -3.99 -19.48 -14.67
N TRP A 125 -4.10 -18.26 -14.17
CA TRP A 125 -3.70 -17.08 -14.90
C TRP A 125 -2.19 -16.96 -15.09
N GLN A 126 -1.38 -17.35 -14.11
CA GLN A 126 0.08 -17.41 -14.25
C GLN A 126 0.50 -18.38 -15.36
N GLN A 127 -0.16 -19.53 -15.49
CA GLN A 127 0.11 -20.45 -16.59
C GLN A 127 -0.32 -19.85 -17.92
N ARG A 128 -1.52 -19.26 -17.97
CA ARG A 128 -2.05 -18.63 -19.17
C ARG A 128 -1.18 -17.48 -19.67
N THR A 129 -0.66 -16.63 -18.78
CA THR A 129 0.24 -15.52 -19.19
C THR A 129 1.55 -16.04 -19.76
N LEU A 130 2.08 -17.14 -19.22
CA LEU A 130 3.28 -17.80 -19.77
C LEU A 130 3.02 -18.42 -21.14
N ASP A 131 1.89 -19.09 -21.34
CA ASP A 131 1.52 -19.67 -22.64
C ASP A 131 1.42 -18.58 -23.71
N LEU A 132 0.73 -17.47 -23.41
CA LEU A 132 0.61 -16.31 -24.30
C LEU A 132 1.96 -15.62 -24.57
N ALA A 133 2.85 -15.55 -23.58
CA ALA A 133 4.21 -15.03 -23.78
C ALA A 133 5.04 -15.98 -24.68
N GLN A 134 4.84 -17.29 -24.57
CA GLN A 134 5.54 -18.28 -25.39
C GLN A 134 5.14 -18.20 -26.87
N GLU A 135 3.89 -17.89 -27.19
CA GLU A 135 3.40 -17.70 -28.56
C GLU A 135 4.19 -16.62 -29.33
N ILE A 136 4.67 -15.59 -28.63
CA ILE A 136 5.49 -14.53 -29.22
C ILE A 136 7.01 -14.78 -29.07
N GLY A 137 7.43 -15.97 -28.63
CA GLY A 137 8.82 -16.35 -28.46
C GLY A 137 9.50 -15.84 -27.18
N ALA A 138 8.73 -15.41 -26.17
CA ALA A 138 9.25 -15.12 -24.84
C ALA A 138 9.17 -16.38 -23.96
N LEU A 139 10.24 -16.70 -23.27
CA LEU A 139 10.36 -17.90 -22.44
C LEU A 139 10.49 -17.52 -20.97
N LYS A 140 9.95 -18.37 -20.10
CA LYS A 140 10.12 -18.25 -18.65
C LYS A 140 11.60 -18.10 -18.27
N ASP A 141 11.90 -17.12 -17.43
CA ASP A 141 13.21 -16.92 -16.83
C ASP A 141 13.14 -16.98 -15.30
N ASP A 142 13.70 -18.06 -14.75
CA ASP A 142 13.83 -18.28 -13.31
C ASP A 142 15.23 -17.89 -12.79
N SER A 143 15.97 -17.04 -13.49
CA SER A 143 17.33 -16.65 -13.11
C SER A 143 17.53 -15.15 -12.85
N ASN A 144 16.67 -14.29 -13.40
CA ASN A 144 16.76 -12.84 -13.25
C ASN A 144 15.58 -12.29 -12.44
N PHE A 145 15.82 -11.87 -11.19
CA PHE A 145 14.76 -11.42 -10.27
C PHE A 145 15.08 -10.08 -9.59
N TYR A 146 14.04 -9.26 -9.44
CA TYR A 146 14.02 -8.16 -8.50
C TYR A 146 13.78 -8.77 -7.11
N GLN A 147 14.71 -8.53 -6.19
CA GLN A 147 14.69 -9.17 -4.88
C GLN A 147 14.04 -8.27 -3.84
N LEU A 148 12.91 -8.73 -3.29
CA LEU A 148 12.26 -8.13 -2.14
C LEU A 148 12.85 -8.70 -0.84
N PRO A 149 13.25 -7.86 0.11
CA PRO A 149 13.80 -8.30 1.39
C PRO A 149 12.73 -8.99 2.24
N PHE A 150 12.93 -10.26 2.57
CA PHE A 150 12.06 -10.99 3.50
C PHE A 150 12.80 -12.15 4.19
N ILE A 151 12.17 -12.80 5.17
CA ILE A 151 12.83 -13.84 5.99
C ILE A 151 13.01 -15.20 5.28
N ARG A 152 12.40 -15.37 4.10
CA ARG A 152 12.46 -16.59 3.29
C ARG A 152 12.71 -16.23 1.83
N ASP A 153 13.31 -17.16 1.08
CA ASP A 153 13.42 -17.08 -0.36
C ASP A 153 12.16 -17.69 -1.01
N GLU A 154 11.55 -16.98 -1.95
CA GLU A 154 10.31 -17.42 -2.62
C GLU A 154 10.19 -16.73 -3.98
N ILE A 155 10.02 -17.47 -5.08
CA ILE A 155 9.70 -16.86 -6.37
C ILE A 155 8.22 -16.45 -6.35
N ILE A 156 7.94 -15.15 -6.47
CA ILE A 156 6.57 -14.63 -6.52
C ILE A 156 6.02 -14.80 -7.94
N TYR A 157 6.79 -14.37 -8.94
CA TYR A 157 6.51 -14.65 -10.34
C TYR A 157 7.81 -14.64 -11.17
N PRO A 158 7.87 -15.43 -12.26
CA PRO A 158 9.06 -15.51 -13.09
C PRO A 158 9.26 -14.25 -13.95
N GLY A 159 10.49 -14.09 -14.42
CA GLY A 159 10.81 -13.17 -15.50
C GLY A 159 10.54 -13.79 -16.87
N LEU A 160 10.89 -13.04 -17.91
CA LEU A 160 10.88 -13.48 -19.30
C LEU A 160 12.25 -13.26 -19.93
N LYS A 161 12.61 -14.12 -20.89
CA LYS A 161 13.77 -13.97 -21.77
C LYS A 161 13.43 -14.31 -23.22
N GLY A 162 14.21 -13.81 -24.17
CA GLY A 162 14.02 -14.11 -25.59
C GLY A 162 13.46 -12.92 -26.36
N SER A 163 12.27 -13.04 -26.94
CA SER A 163 11.65 -11.94 -27.72
C SER A 163 11.34 -10.70 -26.87
N VAL A 164 11.12 -10.91 -25.57
CA VAL A 164 11.04 -9.89 -24.52
C VAL A 164 11.92 -10.33 -23.36
N ASN A 165 12.65 -9.39 -22.75
CA ASN A 165 13.47 -9.67 -21.56
C ASN A 165 12.94 -8.82 -20.40
N ILE A 166 12.39 -9.48 -19.38
CA ILE A 166 11.73 -8.84 -18.22
C ILE A 166 12.21 -9.55 -16.95
N GLN A 167 12.47 -8.78 -15.91
CA GLN A 167 12.88 -9.32 -14.62
C GLN A 167 11.69 -9.97 -13.89
N GLY A 168 11.89 -11.07 -13.18
CA GLY A 168 10.88 -11.63 -12.28
C GLY A 168 10.83 -10.89 -10.94
N LEU A 169 10.01 -11.38 -10.02
CA LEU A 169 9.96 -10.89 -8.64
C LEU A 169 10.12 -12.06 -7.66
N CYS A 170 10.98 -11.91 -6.66
CA CYS A 170 11.14 -12.90 -5.60
C CYS A 170 11.32 -12.26 -4.22
N LEU A 171 10.98 -12.99 -3.18
CA LEU A 171 11.44 -12.75 -1.83
C LEU A 171 12.88 -13.26 -1.70
N SER A 172 13.70 -12.55 -0.93
CA SER A 172 15.07 -12.97 -0.64
C SER A 172 15.51 -12.67 0.79
N GLN A 173 16.03 -13.70 1.46
CA GLN A 173 16.69 -13.58 2.76
C GLN A 173 18.01 -12.82 2.63
N THR A 174 18.75 -13.04 1.56
CA THR A 174 19.99 -12.30 1.28
C THR A 174 19.71 -10.81 1.10
N ALA A 175 18.61 -10.44 0.44
CA ALA A 175 18.20 -9.04 0.30
C ALA A 175 17.81 -8.43 1.66
N LEU A 176 17.17 -9.19 2.55
CA LEU A 176 16.87 -8.74 3.92
C LEU A 176 18.15 -8.48 4.72
N LEU A 177 19.13 -9.39 4.69
CA LEU A 177 20.41 -9.23 5.39
C LEU A 177 21.21 -8.00 4.90
N LYS A 178 21.03 -7.62 3.63
CA LYS A 178 21.65 -6.42 3.03
C LYS A 178 20.85 -5.15 3.28
N SER A 179 19.59 -5.27 3.68
CA SER A 179 18.73 -4.12 3.98
C SER A 179 19.29 -3.39 5.21
N LYS A 180 19.38 -2.07 5.09
CA LYS A 180 19.80 -1.19 6.19
C LYS A 180 18.61 -0.46 6.82
N ILE A 181 17.39 -0.81 6.44
CA ILE A 181 16.19 -0.08 6.88
C ILE A 181 15.89 -0.38 8.35
N PHE A 182 15.84 -1.67 8.70
CA PHE A 182 15.62 -2.11 10.07
C PHE A 182 16.74 -3.07 10.48
N PRO A 183 17.32 -2.92 11.69
CA PRO A 183 18.26 -3.90 12.21
C PRO A 183 17.56 -5.25 12.40
N ILE A 184 18.27 -6.35 12.17
CA ILE A 184 17.73 -7.70 12.36
C ILE A 184 17.74 -8.01 13.86
N PRO A 185 16.58 -8.13 14.51
CA PRO A 185 16.50 -8.37 15.95
C PRO A 185 16.91 -9.80 16.31
N GLU A 186 17.17 -10.11 17.59
CA GLU A 186 17.42 -11.49 18.03
C GLU A 186 16.13 -12.31 18.19
N SER A 187 15.02 -11.64 18.54
CA SER A 187 13.70 -12.26 18.71
C SER A 187 13.13 -12.70 17.35
N GLU A 188 12.77 -13.98 17.22
CA GLU A 188 12.17 -14.55 15.99
C GLU A 188 10.91 -13.77 15.56
N ASP A 189 10.05 -13.40 16.52
CA ASP A 189 8.82 -12.64 16.25
C ASP A 189 9.17 -11.24 15.72
N LEU A 190 10.19 -10.57 16.28
CA LEU A 190 10.66 -9.26 15.79
C LEU A 190 11.41 -9.35 14.46
N GLN A 191 12.14 -10.44 14.18
CA GLN A 191 12.74 -10.69 12.86
C GLN A 191 11.69 -10.82 11.78
N LEU A 192 10.64 -11.59 12.06
CA LEU A 192 9.49 -11.73 11.17
C LEU A 192 8.80 -10.38 10.95
N LEU A 193 8.60 -9.60 12.03
CA LEU A 193 8.04 -8.25 11.93
C LEU A 193 8.90 -7.34 11.04
N ALA A 194 10.21 -7.27 11.29
CA ALA A 194 11.15 -6.51 10.47
C ALA A 194 11.11 -6.96 9.00
N GLY A 195 10.96 -8.26 8.75
CA GLY A 195 10.74 -8.82 7.42
C GLY A 195 9.50 -8.23 6.74
N PHE A 196 8.33 -8.25 7.39
CA PHE A 196 7.12 -7.65 6.85
C PHE A 196 7.30 -6.16 6.52
N LEU A 197 7.94 -5.40 7.40
CA LEU A 197 8.11 -3.95 7.18
C LEU A 197 9.03 -3.67 6.00
N ASN A 198 10.17 -4.36 5.92
CA ASN A 198 11.08 -4.25 4.77
C ASN A 198 10.36 -4.59 3.46
N LEU A 199 9.57 -5.67 3.47
CA LEU A 199 8.80 -6.10 2.31
C LEU A 199 7.76 -5.05 1.89
N TYR A 200 6.97 -4.54 2.84
CA TYR A 200 5.94 -3.53 2.56
C TYR A 200 6.52 -2.21 2.06
N LEU A 201 7.65 -1.74 2.61
CA LEU A 201 8.31 -0.55 2.11
C LEU A 201 8.76 -0.69 0.66
N LYS A 202 9.20 -1.89 0.25
CA LYS A 202 9.52 -2.16 -1.16
C LYS A 202 8.28 -2.26 -2.03
N PHE A 203 7.21 -2.87 -1.54
CA PHE A 203 5.94 -2.89 -2.27
C PHE A 203 5.36 -1.49 -2.49
N ILE A 204 5.39 -0.62 -1.48
CA ILE A 204 4.95 0.78 -1.59
C ILE A 204 5.69 1.54 -2.72
N ALA A 205 6.93 1.15 -3.03
CA ALA A 205 7.72 1.76 -4.10
C ALA A 205 7.41 1.21 -5.50
N ILE A 206 6.85 0.01 -5.62
CA ILE A 206 6.65 -0.67 -6.92
C ILE A 206 5.18 -0.95 -7.27
N GLU A 207 4.27 -0.80 -6.32
CA GLU A 207 2.85 -1.12 -6.48
C GLU A 207 1.98 0.16 -6.38
N PRO A 208 1.51 0.69 -7.52
CA PRO A 208 0.73 1.92 -7.56
C PRO A 208 -0.68 1.80 -6.97
N ASP A 209 -1.26 0.60 -6.90
CA ASP A 209 -2.63 0.38 -6.40
C ASP A 209 -2.71 0.38 -4.85
N LEU A 210 -1.58 0.58 -4.15
CA LEU A 210 -1.56 0.60 -2.70
C LEU A 210 -2.10 1.92 -2.11
N HIS A 211 -2.93 1.73 -1.09
CA HIS A 211 -3.50 2.80 -0.29
C HIS A 211 -3.16 2.59 1.18
N HIS A 212 -3.25 3.65 1.98
CA HIS A 212 -3.31 3.50 3.43
C HIS A 212 -4.67 3.89 3.99
N ALA A 213 -5.05 3.20 5.05
CA ALA A 213 -6.23 3.49 5.85
C ALA A 213 -5.85 3.87 7.30
N LEU A 214 -4.58 4.13 7.61
CA LEU A 214 -4.09 4.21 8.99
C LEU A 214 -4.67 5.42 9.76
N LYS A 215 -5.43 5.13 10.82
CA LYS A 215 -6.19 6.13 11.60
C LYS A 215 -5.34 7.30 12.10
N SER A 216 -4.12 7.02 12.57
CA SER A 216 -3.25 8.04 13.17
C SER A 216 -2.71 9.08 12.17
N ILE A 217 -2.86 8.83 10.87
CA ILE A 217 -2.47 9.74 9.80
C ILE A 217 -3.71 10.42 9.25
N PHE A 218 -4.69 9.63 8.82
CA PHE A 218 -5.95 10.11 8.33
C PHE A 218 -7.07 9.14 8.71
N SER A 219 -8.03 9.62 9.50
CA SER A 219 -9.07 8.77 10.10
C SER A 219 -10.30 8.58 9.21
N PHE A 220 -10.51 9.46 8.24
CA PHE A 220 -11.81 9.61 7.56
C PHE A 220 -11.92 8.92 6.21
N ASP A 221 -10.81 8.50 5.60
CA ASP A 221 -10.80 7.96 4.24
C ASP A 221 -9.64 6.98 3.99
N ILE A 222 -9.67 6.34 2.82
CA ILE A 222 -8.61 5.48 2.28
C ILE A 222 -7.84 6.26 1.23
N ILE A 223 -6.54 6.41 1.44
CA ILE A 223 -5.72 7.38 0.72
C ILE A 223 -4.71 6.67 -0.18
N PRO A 224 -4.67 6.96 -1.50
CA PRO A 224 -3.69 6.37 -2.41
C PRO A 224 -2.28 6.84 -2.07
N LEU A 225 -1.34 5.89 -1.95
CA LEU A 225 0.06 6.20 -1.60
C LEU A 225 0.83 6.76 -2.80
N ASN A 226 0.60 6.22 -4.00
CA ASN A 226 1.37 6.58 -5.18
C ASN A 226 1.12 8.02 -5.67
N SER A 227 -0.13 8.51 -5.57
CA SER A 227 -0.48 9.86 -6.03
C SER A 227 -0.34 10.95 -4.96
N LYS A 228 -0.01 10.58 -3.71
CA LYS A 228 0.13 11.52 -2.59
C LYS A 228 1.43 11.26 -1.82
N PRO A 229 2.57 11.79 -2.28
CA PRO A 229 3.88 11.54 -1.68
C PRO A 229 3.99 11.91 -0.19
N GLU A 230 3.30 12.97 0.24
CA GLU A 230 3.24 13.35 1.66
C GLU A 230 2.61 12.25 2.53
N GLN A 231 1.50 11.69 2.06
CA GLN A 231 0.77 10.62 2.75
C GLN A 231 1.59 9.32 2.76
N GLN A 232 2.30 9.04 1.66
CA GLN A 232 3.26 7.96 1.60
C GLN A 232 4.35 8.09 2.66
N GLN A 233 4.97 9.26 2.77
CA GLN A 233 6.01 9.53 3.75
C GLN A 233 5.48 9.41 5.19
N GLN A 234 4.33 10.04 5.50
CA GLN A 234 3.68 9.94 6.80
C GLN A 234 3.36 8.49 7.18
N TYR A 235 2.94 7.68 6.22
CA TYR A 235 2.67 6.26 6.42
C TYR A 235 3.93 5.47 6.75
N ILE A 236 5.02 5.70 6.01
CA ILE A 236 6.32 5.06 6.24
C ILE A 236 6.87 5.44 7.62
N GLU A 237 6.78 6.71 8.01
CA GLU A 237 7.21 7.21 9.32
C GLU A 237 6.39 6.58 10.45
N ALA A 238 5.06 6.56 10.33
CA ALA A 238 4.19 5.94 11.33
C ALA A 238 4.46 4.44 11.51
N LEU A 239 4.74 3.73 10.41
CA LEU A 239 5.08 2.31 10.43
C LEU A 239 6.43 2.07 11.13
N THR A 240 7.43 2.90 10.82
CA THR A 240 8.77 2.87 11.41
C THR A 240 8.73 3.18 12.91
N ASP A 241 7.98 4.20 13.32
CA ASP A 241 7.81 4.57 14.72
C ASP A 241 7.18 3.45 15.55
N ARG A 242 6.13 2.81 15.02
CA ARG A 242 5.45 1.70 15.70
C ARG A 242 6.35 0.47 15.82
N PHE A 243 7.22 0.23 14.85
CA PHE A 243 8.24 -0.81 14.94
C PHE A 243 9.21 -0.55 16.08
N HIS A 244 9.80 0.66 16.15
CA HIS A 244 10.73 1.01 17.23
C HIS A 244 10.07 0.95 18.61
N ARG A 245 8.80 1.35 18.74
CA ARG A 245 8.04 1.19 19.99
C ARG A 245 7.85 -0.28 20.36
N THR A 246 7.60 -1.14 19.38
CA THR A 246 7.44 -2.59 19.60
C THR A 246 8.76 -3.22 20.04
N GLN A 247 9.86 -2.88 19.37
CA GLN A 247 11.20 -3.31 19.76
C GLN A 247 11.53 -2.87 21.19
N LYS A 248 11.34 -1.59 21.52
CA LYS A 248 11.59 -1.05 22.86
C LYS A 248 10.72 -1.70 23.93
N ALA A 249 9.47 -2.05 23.61
CA ALA A 249 8.59 -2.76 24.53
C ALA A 249 9.12 -4.16 24.84
N GLU A 250 9.62 -4.90 23.84
CA GLU A 250 10.24 -6.21 24.04
C GLU A 250 11.54 -6.12 24.85
N GLU A 251 12.40 -5.13 24.58
CA GLU A 251 13.63 -4.89 25.35
C GLU A 251 13.35 -4.64 26.85
N ASN A 252 12.27 -3.91 27.15
CA ASN A 252 11.88 -3.59 28.53
C ASN A 252 11.15 -4.75 29.23
N ASN A 253 10.80 -5.83 28.53
CA ASN A 253 10.07 -6.99 29.06
C ASN A 253 8.72 -6.67 29.74
N ASP A 254 8.08 -5.54 29.41
CA ASP A 254 6.73 -5.21 29.88
C ASP A 254 5.69 -5.91 29.00
N ILE A 255 5.16 -7.03 29.50
CA ILE A 255 4.23 -7.91 28.77
C ILE A 255 3.00 -7.15 28.24
N LEU A 256 2.43 -6.22 29.01
CA LEU A 256 1.23 -5.50 28.57
C LEU A 256 1.58 -4.39 27.58
N ALA A 257 2.73 -3.72 27.74
CA ALA A 257 3.24 -2.79 26.75
C ALA A 257 3.57 -3.50 25.43
N ILE A 258 4.13 -4.71 25.47
CA ILE A 258 4.39 -5.56 24.31
C ILE A 258 3.08 -5.85 23.57
N VAL A 259 2.05 -6.34 24.26
CA VAL A 259 0.74 -6.62 23.63
C VAL A 259 0.17 -5.37 22.96
N ARG A 260 0.20 -4.21 23.63
CA ARG A 260 -0.30 -2.96 23.07
C ARG A 260 0.49 -2.51 21.84
N ALA A 261 1.82 -2.57 21.90
CA ALA A 261 2.68 -2.22 20.77
C ALA A 261 2.45 -3.16 19.57
N TRP A 262 2.27 -4.45 19.81
CA TRP A 262 1.94 -5.44 18.78
C TRP A 262 0.56 -5.20 18.14
N ILE A 263 -0.46 -4.82 18.91
CA ILE A 263 -1.77 -4.42 18.33
C ILE A 263 -1.61 -3.18 17.44
N ASP A 264 -0.79 -2.23 17.87
CA ASP A 264 -0.58 -0.97 17.17
C ASP A 264 0.18 -1.12 15.85
N ILE A 265 1.24 -1.95 15.80
CA ILE A 265 1.94 -2.25 14.54
C ILE A 265 1.10 -3.17 13.64
N ASP A 266 0.30 -4.06 14.22
CA ASP A 266 -0.64 -4.90 13.47
C ASP A 266 -1.72 -4.07 12.76
N GLU A 267 -2.27 -3.02 13.41
CA GLU A 267 -3.16 -2.05 12.75
C GLU A 267 -2.45 -1.35 11.58
N ALA A 268 -1.20 -0.93 11.77
CA ALA A 268 -0.45 -0.26 10.71
C ALA A 268 -0.26 -1.19 9.51
N ILE A 269 0.20 -2.42 9.72
CA ILE A 269 0.35 -3.44 8.67
C ILE A 269 -0.95 -3.67 7.90
N HIS A 270 -2.07 -3.83 8.60
CA HIS A 270 -3.36 -4.09 7.97
C HIS A 270 -4.06 -2.83 7.45
N SER A 271 -3.48 -1.66 7.71
CA SER A 271 -3.88 -0.41 7.09
C SER A 271 -3.24 -0.19 5.73
N LEU A 272 -2.26 -1.01 5.30
CA LEU A 272 -1.81 -1.08 3.92
C LEU A 272 -2.78 -1.95 3.12
N VAL A 273 -3.58 -1.31 2.27
CA VAL A 273 -4.74 -1.95 1.62
C VAL A 273 -4.75 -1.70 0.12
N PHE A 274 -5.43 -2.60 -0.59
CA PHE A 274 -5.83 -2.41 -1.99
C PHE A 274 -7.30 -2.00 -2.04
N ILE A 275 -7.71 -1.40 -3.16
CA ILE A 275 -9.10 -1.08 -3.46
C ILE A 275 -9.45 -1.70 -4.83
N PRO A 276 -10.38 -2.69 -4.89
CA PRO A 276 -11.00 -3.42 -3.77
C PRO A 276 -9.98 -4.16 -2.89
N PRO A 277 -10.32 -4.42 -1.60
CA PRO A 277 -9.46 -5.21 -0.71
C PRO A 277 -9.18 -6.60 -1.26
N VAL A 278 -8.01 -7.13 -0.92
CA VAL A 278 -7.55 -8.44 -1.43
C VAL A 278 -8.43 -9.58 -0.93
N GLU A 279 -8.46 -10.65 -1.69
CA GLU A 279 -9.07 -11.89 -1.24
C GLU A 279 -8.25 -12.50 -0.08
N ARG A 280 -8.94 -13.07 0.90
CA ARG A 280 -8.35 -13.53 2.16
C ARG A 280 -7.30 -14.63 1.96
N TYR A 281 -7.52 -15.53 1.02
CA TYR A 281 -6.66 -16.66 0.69
C TYR A 281 -5.70 -16.36 -0.46
N SER A 282 -5.68 -15.14 -1.00
CA SER A 282 -4.65 -14.70 -1.94
C SER A 282 -3.25 -14.72 -1.31
N TRP A 283 -2.22 -14.59 -2.13
CA TRP A 283 -0.84 -14.44 -1.66
C TRP A 283 -0.69 -13.30 -0.64
N TRP A 284 -1.23 -12.11 -0.93
CA TRP A 284 -1.21 -10.97 -0.02
C TRP A 284 -2.07 -11.21 1.23
N GLY A 285 -3.25 -11.82 1.07
CA GLY A 285 -4.14 -12.16 2.19
C GLY A 285 -3.47 -13.12 3.18
N LYS A 286 -2.74 -14.12 2.68
CA LYS A 286 -1.94 -15.03 3.52
C LYS A 286 -0.81 -14.30 4.24
N LEU A 287 -0.10 -13.40 3.58
CA LEU A 287 0.95 -12.57 4.18
C LEU A 287 0.40 -11.76 5.38
N GLN A 288 -0.76 -11.12 5.22
CA GLN A 288 -1.45 -10.41 6.31
C GLN A 288 -1.88 -11.37 7.44
N GLN A 289 -2.41 -12.55 7.10
CA GLN A 289 -2.75 -13.57 8.10
C GLN A 289 -1.53 -14.05 8.89
N GLU A 290 -0.36 -14.22 8.24
CA GLU A 290 0.88 -14.57 8.91
C GLU A 290 1.26 -13.53 9.97
N SER A 291 1.17 -12.24 9.64
CA SER A 291 1.38 -11.14 10.60
C SER A 291 0.40 -11.22 11.78
N ARG A 292 -0.90 -11.42 11.51
CA ARG A 292 -1.94 -11.53 12.57
C ARG A 292 -1.74 -12.75 13.47
N ARG A 293 -1.17 -13.85 12.95
CA ARG A 293 -0.83 -15.04 13.78
C ARG A 293 0.25 -14.70 14.81
N THR A 294 1.20 -13.84 14.48
CA THR A 294 2.23 -13.38 15.44
C THR A 294 1.62 -12.59 16.59
N LEU A 295 0.67 -11.67 16.30
CA LEU A 295 -0.07 -10.97 17.35
C LEU A 295 -0.82 -11.94 18.28
N LYS A 296 -1.44 -13.00 17.73
CA LYS A 296 -2.10 -14.03 18.54
C LYS A 296 -1.10 -14.75 19.47
N LYS A 297 0.08 -15.10 18.97
CA LYS A 297 1.15 -15.70 19.80
C LYS A 297 1.57 -14.76 20.96
N VAL A 298 1.68 -13.46 20.70
CA VAL A 298 2.02 -12.46 21.72
C VAL A 298 0.92 -12.37 22.80
N ALA A 299 -0.35 -12.36 22.41
CA ALA A 299 -1.46 -12.41 23.34
C ALA A 299 -1.49 -13.71 24.18
N ASP A 300 -1.21 -14.86 23.55
CA ASP A 300 -1.13 -16.14 24.24
C ASP A 300 0.02 -16.18 25.25
N LYS A 301 1.18 -15.58 24.93
CA LYS A 301 2.29 -15.40 25.89
C LYS A 301 1.83 -14.58 27.10
N ALA A 302 1.14 -13.46 26.88
CA ALA A 302 0.63 -12.64 27.98
C ALA A 302 -0.39 -13.38 28.86
N ASN A 303 -1.27 -14.18 28.25
CA ASN A 303 -2.22 -15.03 29.00
C ASN A 303 -1.50 -16.09 29.85
N LYS A 304 -0.45 -16.72 29.32
CA LYS A 304 0.37 -17.69 30.08
C LYS A 304 1.09 -17.04 31.28
N SER A 305 1.37 -15.74 31.20
CA SER A 305 1.95 -14.96 32.30
C SER A 305 0.90 -14.43 33.30
N GLY A 306 -0.36 -14.85 33.20
CA GLY A 306 -1.41 -14.54 34.17
C GLY A 306 -2.25 -13.28 33.86
N HIS A 307 -2.05 -12.65 32.70
CA HIS A 307 -2.91 -11.55 32.24
C HIS A 307 -4.17 -12.08 31.55
N ASN A 308 -5.21 -11.25 31.43
CA ASN A 308 -6.44 -11.58 30.70
C ASN A 308 -6.50 -10.78 29.40
N VAL A 309 -5.88 -11.31 28.35
CA VAL A 309 -5.83 -10.70 27.02
C VAL A 309 -6.74 -11.46 26.06
N ARG A 310 -7.72 -10.77 25.49
CA ARG A 310 -8.58 -11.29 24.41
C ARG A 310 -8.42 -10.44 23.18
N ILE A 311 -8.22 -11.08 22.03
CA ILE A 311 -8.13 -10.42 20.73
C ILE A 311 -9.16 -11.05 19.79
N ARG A 312 -9.93 -10.23 19.08
CA ARG A 312 -10.93 -10.67 18.11
C ARG A 312 -10.74 -9.92 16.79
N GLN A 313 -10.48 -10.68 15.73
CA GLN A 313 -10.58 -10.18 14.37
C GLN A 313 -12.06 -10.02 14.00
N LEU A 314 -12.43 -8.85 13.52
CA LEU A 314 -13.81 -8.52 13.15
C LEU A 314 -14.06 -8.93 11.69
N SER A 315 -15.17 -9.63 11.43
CA SER A 315 -15.54 -10.17 10.12
C SER A 315 -17.04 -10.51 10.11
N GLY A 316 -17.60 -10.78 8.93
CA GLY A 316 -19.04 -11.02 8.76
C GLY A 316 -19.80 -9.75 8.44
N LEU A 317 -21.04 -9.62 8.90
CA LEU A 317 -21.84 -8.42 8.68
C LEU A 317 -21.43 -7.32 9.67
N TYR A 318 -21.38 -6.08 9.18
CA TYR A 318 -21.06 -4.89 9.98
C TYR A 318 -22.03 -4.73 11.15
N ALA A 319 -23.32 -5.01 10.93
CA ALA A 319 -24.35 -4.96 11.98
C ALA A 319 -24.05 -5.87 13.18
N ASP A 320 -23.33 -6.98 12.98
CA ASP A 320 -22.99 -7.93 14.04
C ASP A 320 -21.75 -7.50 14.84
N ILE A 321 -20.94 -6.59 14.29
CA ILE A 321 -19.64 -6.22 14.85
C ILE A 321 -19.47 -4.74 15.20
N CYS A 322 -20.40 -3.86 14.81
CA CYS A 322 -20.29 -2.41 14.98
C CYS A 322 -20.18 -1.98 16.45
N ALA A 323 -20.68 -2.78 17.40
CA ALA A 323 -20.50 -2.54 18.83
C ALA A 323 -19.05 -2.76 19.32
N PHE A 324 -18.23 -3.49 18.55
CA PHE A 324 -16.84 -3.81 18.88
C PHE A 324 -15.83 -2.99 18.07
N SER A 325 -16.29 -2.08 17.20
CA SER A 325 -15.45 -1.26 16.33
C SER A 325 -15.73 0.23 16.50
N LYS A 326 -14.75 1.07 16.12
CA LYS A 326 -14.86 2.53 16.03
C LYS A 326 -14.03 3.06 14.87
N ASP A 327 -14.43 4.24 14.37
CA ASP A 327 -13.76 4.95 13.28
C ASP A 327 -13.69 4.11 11.98
N ASP A 328 -14.72 3.33 11.73
CA ASP A 328 -14.81 2.42 10.59
C ASP A 328 -14.91 3.17 9.26
N LEU A 329 -14.36 2.57 8.21
CA LEU A 329 -14.37 3.13 6.86
C LEU A 329 -15.39 2.40 6.00
N GLN A 330 -16.16 3.18 5.25
CA GLN A 330 -17.11 2.65 4.27
C GLN A 330 -16.46 2.66 2.88
N LEU A 331 -16.57 1.54 2.17
CA LEU A 331 -16.13 1.45 0.79
C LEU A 331 -17.31 1.10 -0.12
N ASN A 332 -17.46 1.88 -1.19
CA ASN A 332 -18.45 1.60 -2.22
C ASN A 332 -17.83 0.72 -3.31
N CYS A 333 -17.88 -0.59 -3.11
CA CYS A 333 -17.45 -1.58 -4.11
C CYS A 333 -18.49 -2.71 -4.19
N GLY A 334 -18.66 -3.34 -5.35
CA GLY A 334 -19.71 -4.34 -5.60
C GLY A 334 -19.58 -5.60 -4.73
N GLY A 335 -20.70 -6.21 -4.33
CA GLY A 335 -20.75 -7.41 -3.47
C GLY A 335 -21.90 -7.31 -2.46
N ILE A 336 -21.79 -8.01 -1.30
CA ILE A 336 -22.86 -8.03 -0.29
C ILE A 336 -22.85 -6.75 0.55
N PRO A 337 -23.91 -5.93 0.52
CA PRO A 337 -23.97 -4.68 1.29
C PRO A 337 -23.83 -4.91 2.80
N GLY A 338 -23.04 -4.08 3.47
CA GLY A 338 -22.79 -4.19 4.91
C GLY A 338 -21.81 -5.29 5.31
N GLU A 339 -21.20 -6.02 4.37
CA GLU A 339 -20.13 -6.98 4.65
C GLU A 339 -18.85 -6.28 5.12
N VAL A 340 -18.20 -6.82 6.15
CA VAL A 340 -16.85 -6.41 6.55
C VAL A 340 -15.83 -6.97 5.57
N LEU A 341 -15.16 -6.07 4.85
CA LEU A 341 -14.18 -6.39 3.82
C LEU A 341 -12.79 -6.62 4.41
N THR A 342 -12.41 -5.83 5.42
CA THR A 342 -11.08 -5.92 6.03
C THR A 342 -11.14 -5.49 7.49
N CYS A 343 -10.51 -6.27 8.37
CA CYS A 343 -10.25 -5.86 9.75
C CYS A 343 -8.93 -5.09 9.79
N LEU A 344 -8.99 -3.76 9.93
CA LEU A 344 -7.79 -2.93 10.08
C LEU A 344 -7.18 -3.14 11.47
N ARG A 345 -7.97 -2.91 12.51
CA ARG A 345 -7.58 -3.12 13.91
C ARG A 345 -8.44 -4.20 14.54
N VAL A 346 -7.81 -5.14 15.25
CA VAL A 346 -8.53 -6.11 16.07
C VAL A 346 -9.24 -5.43 17.23
N TYR A 347 -10.41 -5.93 17.62
CA TYR A 347 -10.93 -5.65 18.96
C TYR A 347 -10.03 -6.35 19.98
N ALA A 348 -9.66 -5.65 21.05
CA ALA A 348 -8.87 -6.22 22.13
C ALA A 348 -9.48 -5.88 23.49
N ARG A 349 -9.38 -6.81 24.43
CA ARG A 349 -9.62 -6.57 25.85
C ARG A 349 -8.38 -6.98 26.62
N ILE A 350 -7.77 -6.04 27.33
CA ILE A 350 -6.58 -6.26 28.15
C ILE A 350 -6.98 -6.01 29.60
N ASN A 351 -7.06 -7.09 30.37
CA ASN A 351 -7.64 -7.11 31.70
C ASN A 351 -9.09 -6.60 31.70
N GLN A 352 -9.32 -5.40 32.23
CA GLN A 352 -10.64 -4.74 32.28
C GLN A 352 -10.80 -3.65 31.22
N GLU A 353 -9.73 -3.32 30.49
CA GLU A 353 -9.73 -2.24 29.49
C GLU A 353 -10.10 -2.80 28.12
N GLU A 354 -11.04 -2.13 27.44
CA GLU A 354 -11.48 -2.48 26.10
C GLU A 354 -10.92 -1.51 25.07
N PHE A 355 -10.40 -2.07 23.99
CA PHE A 355 -9.86 -1.35 22.85
C PHE A 355 -10.70 -1.73 21.62
N PRO A 356 -11.44 -0.78 21.04
CA PRO A 356 -12.27 -1.06 19.87
C PRO A 356 -11.40 -1.46 18.69
N GLY A 357 -11.93 -2.35 17.87
CA GLY A 357 -11.38 -2.65 16.55
C GLY A 357 -11.73 -1.56 15.54
N ARG A 358 -11.34 -1.79 14.29
CA ARG A 358 -11.64 -0.89 13.17
C ARG A 358 -11.69 -1.69 11.89
N VAL A 359 -12.69 -1.43 11.05
CA VAL A 359 -12.92 -2.19 9.82
C VAL A 359 -13.09 -1.30 8.60
N ILE A 360 -12.85 -1.88 7.43
CA ILE A 360 -13.44 -1.43 6.17
C ILE A 360 -14.67 -2.31 5.92
N PHE A 361 -15.83 -1.71 5.67
CA PHE A 361 -17.06 -2.43 5.34
C PHE A 361 -17.70 -1.89 4.06
N ARG A 362 -18.47 -2.74 3.40
CA ARG A 362 -19.17 -2.40 2.17
C ARG A 362 -20.34 -1.48 2.46
N SER A 363 -20.49 -0.45 1.64
CA SER A 363 -21.66 0.42 1.68
C SER A 363 -22.97 -0.37 1.59
N LEU A 364 -24.03 0.15 2.25
CA LEU A 364 -25.37 -0.43 2.23
C LEU A 364 -26.18 -0.04 0.98
N ARG A 365 -25.57 0.69 0.03
CA ARG A 365 -26.23 1.29 -1.13
C ARG A 365 -26.07 0.45 -2.38
#